data_AF-A0A8T0IIH6-F1
#
_entry.id   AF-A0A8T0IIH6-F1
#
_cell.length_a   1.000
_cell.length_b   1.000
_cell.length_c   1.000
_cell.angle_alpha   90.00
_cell.angle_beta   90.00
_cell.angle_gamma   90.00
#
_symmetry.space_group_name_H-M   'P 1'
#
loop_
_entity.id
_entity.type
_entity.pdbx_description
1 polymer ?
#
loop_
_entity_poly.entity_id
_entity_poly.type
_entity_poly.pdbx_seq_one_letter_code
_entity_poly.pdbx_strand_id
1 'polypeptide(L)'
;MSKSETDGDEVKGKATVSHVAVSCKIAQVIYRKAISEILDNLRFRQRFLEILESIDVEKLMVLEGEIYDGIRERFVTDEDSWAWLARRQFVKAESKGMDIIECRKDATKVYDEALQSVNSARMYELYAEFLIGNLECDDQHLEADDLASENGQTSTLDQSAKTLLKLYIRAKASGVKSETLAQGQAGLLSRLGNIDLAREAVEVSCNESDSTCRSARISTLLLSLETKRGPVRRNSTVLSSSLLSFERHR
;
A
#
# COMPACT_ATOMS: atom_id res chain seq x y z
N MET A 1 -42.86 -62.14 36.83
CA MET A 1 -42.25 -62.97 35.77
C MET A 1 -42.69 -62.42 34.42
N SER A 2 -41.71 -62.13 33.57
CA SER A 2 -41.73 -62.06 32.10
C SER A 2 -42.62 -61.04 31.37
N LYS A 3 -41.97 -60.11 30.65
CA LYS A 3 -41.94 -60.13 29.17
C LYS A 3 -40.79 -59.27 28.61
N SER A 4 -39.92 -59.92 27.82
CA SER A 4 -39.12 -59.42 26.69
C SER A 4 -40.06 -58.88 25.58
N GLU A 5 -39.71 -58.13 24.52
CA GLU A 5 -38.59 -58.06 23.56
C GLU A 5 -38.78 -56.72 22.80
N THR A 6 -37.73 -55.90 22.61
CA THR A 6 -37.12 -55.50 21.30
C THR A 6 -38.04 -55.27 20.09
N ASP A 7 -38.08 -54.01 19.63
CA ASP A 7 -38.02 -53.60 18.20
C ASP A 7 -37.80 -52.06 18.20
N GLY A 8 -36.85 -51.41 17.52
CA GLY A 8 -36.02 -51.86 16.41
C GLY A 8 -36.44 -51.25 15.07
N ASP A 9 -36.53 -49.92 14.94
CA ASP A 9 -36.40 -49.17 13.65
C ASP A 9 -36.76 -47.69 13.86
N GLU A 10 -36.24 -46.68 13.17
CA GLU A 10 -35.24 -46.59 12.13
C GLU A 10 -34.76 -45.12 12.20
N VAL A 11 -33.46 -44.91 12.39
CA VAL A 11 -32.84 -43.59 12.26
C VAL A 11 -32.87 -43.21 10.79
N LYS A 12 -33.90 -42.48 10.36
CA LYS A 12 -33.86 -41.76 9.09
C LYS A 12 -33.32 -40.36 9.32
N GLY A 13 -32.02 -40.32 9.61
CA GLY A 13 -31.21 -39.10 9.56
C GLY A 13 -31.22 -38.54 8.15
N LYS A 14 -32.23 -37.73 7.83
CA LYS A 14 -32.30 -36.98 6.58
C LYS A 14 -31.19 -35.94 6.65
N ALA A 15 -30.04 -36.23 6.03
CA ALA A 15 -28.95 -35.29 5.90
C ALA A 15 -29.47 -34.05 5.17
N THR A 16 -29.83 -33.02 5.92
CA THR A 16 -30.14 -31.70 5.39
C THR A 16 -28.83 -31.11 4.90
N VAL A 17 -28.53 -31.34 3.62
CA VAL A 17 -27.41 -30.67 2.96
C VAL A 17 -27.69 -29.18 3.06
N SER A 18 -26.87 -28.47 3.84
CA SER A 18 -26.98 -27.02 3.99
C SER A 18 -26.88 -26.37 2.61
N HIS A 19 -27.90 -25.58 2.24
CA HIS A 19 -27.97 -24.85 0.98
C HIS A 19 -26.67 -24.05 0.72
N VAL A 20 -26.09 -23.48 1.78
CA VAL A 20 -24.82 -22.76 1.74
C VAL A 20 -23.66 -23.65 1.27
N ALA A 21 -23.59 -24.89 1.75
CA ALA A 21 -22.53 -25.82 1.36
C ALA A 21 -22.61 -26.23 -0.11
N VAL A 22 -23.83 -26.31 -0.66
CA VAL A 22 -24.05 -26.58 -2.09
C VAL A 22 -23.61 -25.39 -2.93
N SER A 23 -24.02 -24.17 -2.57
CA SER A 23 -23.62 -22.94 -3.26
C SER A 23 -22.10 -22.75 -3.28
N CYS A 24 -21.41 -23.05 -2.18
CA CYS A 24 -19.94 -22.99 -2.13
C CYS A 24 -19.27 -23.94 -3.13
N LYS A 25 -19.76 -25.19 -3.19
CA LYS A 25 -19.23 -26.19 -4.13
C LYS A 25 -19.49 -25.78 -5.59
N ILE A 26 -20.65 -25.21 -5.87
CA ILE A 26 -20.97 -24.69 -7.20
C ILE A 26 -19.99 -23.57 -7.58
N ALA A 27 -19.74 -22.61 -6.68
CA ALA A 27 -18.78 -21.53 -6.93
C ALA A 27 -17.36 -22.05 -7.21
N GLN A 28 -16.89 -23.04 -6.43
CA GLN A 28 -15.60 -23.70 -6.66
C GLN A 28 -15.51 -24.34 -8.05
N VAL A 29 -16.54 -25.09 -8.45
CA VAL A 29 -16.58 -25.76 -9.76
C VAL A 29 -16.59 -24.74 -10.89
N ILE A 30 -17.40 -23.67 -10.78
CA ILE A 30 -17.46 -22.59 -11.77
C ILE A 30 -16.09 -21.93 -11.89
N TYR A 31 -15.46 -21.56 -10.78
CA TYR A 31 -14.15 -20.92 -10.79
C TYR A 31 -13.09 -21.81 -11.45
N ARG A 32 -12.95 -23.06 -11.00
CA ARG A 32 -11.94 -24.00 -11.51
C ARG A 32 -12.11 -24.27 -13.01
N LYS A 33 -13.36 -24.39 -13.48
CA LYS A 33 -13.64 -24.52 -14.90
C LYS A 33 -13.29 -23.23 -15.66
N ALA A 34 -13.67 -22.07 -15.14
CA ALA A 34 -13.37 -20.79 -15.77
C ALA A 34 -11.84 -20.57 -15.90
N ILE A 35 -11.05 -20.82 -14.86
CA ILE A 35 -9.59 -20.65 -14.96
C ILE A 35 -8.91 -21.71 -15.81
N SER A 36 -9.55 -22.85 -16.08
CA SER A 36 -9.02 -23.84 -17.03
C SER A 36 -9.12 -23.35 -18.49
N GLU A 37 -10.03 -22.41 -18.76
CA GLU A 37 -10.22 -21.79 -20.08
C GLU A 37 -9.61 -20.38 -20.14
N ILE A 38 -9.60 -19.65 -19.02
CA ILE A 38 -9.13 -18.27 -18.90
C ILE A 38 -7.91 -18.22 -17.99
N LEU A 39 -6.76 -18.64 -18.54
CA LEU A 39 -5.53 -18.79 -17.78
C LEU A 39 -4.93 -17.45 -17.34
N ASP A 40 -4.83 -16.46 -18.24
CA ASP A 40 -4.05 -15.23 -18.01
C ASP A 40 -4.91 -13.98 -17.87
N ASN A 41 -5.93 -14.04 -17.01
CA ASN A 41 -6.77 -12.89 -16.70
C ASN A 41 -6.74 -12.58 -15.21
N LEU A 42 -5.93 -11.59 -14.82
CA LEU A 42 -5.86 -11.11 -13.44
C LEU A 42 -7.18 -10.48 -13.01
N ARG A 43 -7.78 -9.65 -13.87
CA ARG A 43 -9.05 -8.95 -13.59
C ARG A 43 -10.19 -9.91 -13.28
N PHE A 44 -10.26 -11.05 -13.98
CA PHE A 44 -11.23 -12.10 -13.69
C PHE A 44 -11.08 -12.62 -12.25
N ARG A 45 -9.85 -12.92 -11.83
CA ARG A 45 -9.55 -13.41 -10.48
C ARG A 45 -9.87 -12.37 -9.41
N GLN A 46 -9.51 -11.11 -9.66
CA GLN A 46 -9.84 -9.97 -8.78
C GLN A 46 -11.35 -9.83 -8.60
N ARG A 47 -12.12 -9.82 -9.70
CA ARG A 47 -13.59 -9.77 -9.64
C ARG A 47 -14.19 -10.95 -8.90
N PHE A 48 -13.60 -12.14 -9.06
CA PHE A 48 -14.05 -13.30 -8.31
C PHE A 48 -13.79 -13.15 -6.80
N LEU A 49 -12.64 -12.63 -6.40
CA LEU A 49 -12.35 -12.30 -4.99
C LEU A 49 -13.32 -11.28 -4.42
N GLU A 50 -13.63 -10.19 -5.14
CA GLU A 50 -14.62 -9.19 -4.70
C GLU A 50 -15.99 -9.81 -4.46
N ILE A 51 -16.41 -10.75 -5.32
CA ILE A 51 -17.67 -11.49 -5.13
C ILE A 51 -17.58 -12.34 -3.86
N LEU A 52 -16.46 -13.03 -3.64
CA LEU A 52 -16.27 -13.84 -2.43
C LEU A 52 -16.28 -12.98 -1.16
N GLU A 53 -15.66 -11.80 -1.17
CA GLU A 53 -15.68 -10.83 -0.06
C GLU A 53 -17.10 -10.37 0.28
N SER A 54 -17.98 -10.24 -0.73
CA SER A 54 -19.38 -9.82 -0.53
C SER A 54 -20.29 -10.91 0.08
N ILE A 55 -19.79 -12.15 0.17
CA ILE A 55 -20.57 -13.31 0.63
C ILE A 55 -19.98 -13.77 1.97
N ASP A 56 -20.75 -13.62 3.05
CA ASP A 56 -20.34 -14.06 4.39
C ASP A 56 -20.33 -15.58 4.50
N VAL A 57 -19.21 -16.19 4.08
CA VAL A 57 -19.02 -17.63 4.17
C VAL A 57 -17.57 -17.97 4.53
N GLU A 58 -17.34 -18.18 5.82
CA GLU A 58 -16.13 -18.79 6.39
C GLU A 58 -15.67 -20.07 5.65
N LYS A 59 -16.57 -20.74 4.92
CA LYS A 59 -16.29 -21.96 4.14
C LYS A 59 -15.62 -21.73 2.78
N LEU A 60 -15.46 -20.48 2.33
CA LEU A 60 -14.80 -20.16 1.05
C LEU A 60 -13.33 -19.77 1.19
N MET A 61 -12.77 -19.77 2.41
CA MET A 61 -11.33 -19.52 2.64
C MET A 61 -10.41 -20.43 1.80
N VAL A 62 -10.83 -21.68 1.54
CA VAL A 62 -10.07 -22.60 0.67
C VAL A 62 -10.03 -22.10 -0.77
N LEU A 63 -11.18 -21.66 -1.31
CA LEU A 63 -11.26 -21.14 -2.68
C LEU A 63 -10.53 -19.81 -2.82
N GLU A 64 -10.65 -18.94 -1.82
CA GLU A 64 -9.90 -17.69 -1.73
C GLU A 64 -8.38 -17.96 -1.75
N GLY A 65 -7.92 -18.95 -0.98
CA GLY A 65 -6.55 -19.44 -1.01
C GLY A 65 -6.10 -19.87 -2.41
N GLU A 66 -6.87 -20.74 -3.06
CA GLU A 66 -6.60 -21.19 -4.43
C GLU A 66 -6.49 -20.03 -5.43
N ILE A 67 -7.31 -18.99 -5.27
CA ILE A 67 -7.26 -17.81 -6.15
C ILE A 67 -5.97 -17.02 -5.91
N TYR A 68 -5.64 -16.71 -4.66
CA TYR A 68 -4.44 -15.93 -4.35
C TYR A 68 -3.14 -16.66 -4.70
N ASP A 69 -3.09 -17.98 -4.48
CA ASP A 69 -1.94 -18.79 -4.89
C ASP A 69 -1.79 -18.76 -6.41
N GLY A 70 -2.91 -18.89 -7.14
CA GLY A 70 -2.94 -18.74 -8.59
C GLY A 70 -2.54 -17.34 -9.08
N ILE A 71 -2.85 -16.27 -8.33
CA ILE A 71 -2.39 -14.90 -8.62
C ILE A 71 -0.87 -14.81 -8.45
N ARG A 72 -0.36 -15.28 -7.31
CA ARG A 72 1.08 -15.25 -6.97
C ARG A 72 1.94 -16.01 -7.98
N GLU A 73 1.47 -17.17 -8.43
CA GLU A 73 2.22 -18.01 -9.38
C GLU A 73 2.25 -17.45 -10.80
N ARG A 74 1.12 -16.88 -11.28
CA ARG A 74 0.97 -16.51 -12.70
C ARG A 74 1.21 -15.04 -13.02
N PHE A 75 1.07 -14.16 -12.03
CA PHE A 75 1.13 -12.71 -12.23
C PHE A 75 2.27 -12.06 -11.45
N VAL A 76 3.33 -12.81 -11.13
CA VAL A 76 4.48 -12.34 -10.35
C VAL A 76 5.14 -11.07 -10.90
N THR A 77 5.04 -10.83 -12.22
CA THR A 77 5.59 -9.65 -12.89
C THR A 77 4.62 -8.46 -12.97
N ASP A 78 3.36 -8.65 -12.60
CA ASP A 78 2.31 -7.63 -12.64
C ASP A 78 2.23 -6.92 -11.29
N GLU A 79 2.43 -5.60 -11.29
CA GLU A 79 2.47 -4.80 -10.06
C GLU A 79 1.13 -4.76 -9.31
N ASP A 80 0.01 -4.71 -10.03
CA ASP A 80 -1.32 -4.65 -9.42
C ASP A 80 -1.64 -5.98 -8.72
N SER A 81 -1.12 -7.11 -9.20
CA SER A 81 -1.24 -8.41 -8.53
C SER A 81 -0.67 -8.40 -7.10
N TRP A 82 0.46 -7.70 -6.89
CA TRP A 82 1.10 -7.59 -5.59
C TRP A 82 0.30 -6.72 -4.62
N ALA A 83 -0.31 -5.64 -5.11
CA ALA A 83 -1.24 -4.84 -4.30
C ALA A 83 -2.42 -5.69 -3.80
N TRP A 84 -2.94 -6.59 -4.65
CA TRP A 84 -3.99 -7.54 -4.25
C TRP A 84 -3.51 -8.57 -3.23
N LEU A 85 -2.28 -9.09 -3.37
CA LEU A 85 -1.69 -9.99 -2.37
C LEU A 85 -1.49 -9.30 -1.02
N ALA A 86 -1.12 -8.02 -1.01
CA ALA A 86 -0.98 -7.23 0.21
C ALA A 86 -2.34 -6.96 0.86
N ARG A 87 -3.37 -6.62 0.06
CA ARG A 87 -4.75 -6.40 0.53
C ARG A 87 -5.33 -7.60 1.27
N ARG A 88 -4.98 -8.82 0.85
CA ARG A 88 -5.40 -10.07 1.51
C ARG A 88 -5.15 -10.09 3.02
N GLN A 89 -4.08 -9.43 3.49
CA GLN A 89 -3.75 -9.44 4.92
C GLN A 89 -4.82 -8.73 5.76
N PHE A 90 -5.49 -7.73 5.21
CA PHE A 90 -6.60 -7.02 5.87
C PHE A 90 -7.90 -7.81 5.82
N VAL A 91 -8.19 -8.49 4.71
CA VAL A 91 -9.36 -9.39 4.59
C VAL A 91 -9.27 -10.56 5.59
N LYS A 92 -8.05 -11.09 5.79
CA LYS A 92 -7.79 -12.08 6.84
C LYS A 92 -7.96 -11.50 8.25
N ALA A 93 -7.67 -10.22 8.45
CA ALA A 93 -7.81 -9.56 9.74
C ALA A 93 -9.27 -9.52 10.19
N GLU A 94 -10.15 -9.08 9.30
CA GLU A 94 -11.60 -8.97 9.54
C GLU A 94 -12.22 -10.34 9.86
N SER A 95 -11.78 -11.38 9.16
CA SER A 95 -12.30 -12.75 9.34
C SER A 95 -11.71 -13.51 10.53
N LYS A 96 -10.50 -13.16 10.99
CA LYS A 96 -9.79 -13.89 12.06
C LYS A 96 -9.57 -13.08 13.34
N GLY A 97 -10.02 -11.83 13.39
CA GLY A 97 -9.79 -10.92 14.51
C GLY A 97 -8.31 -10.61 14.75
N MET A 98 -7.50 -10.56 13.68
CA MET A 98 -6.07 -10.20 13.81
C MET A 98 -5.90 -8.70 14.05
N ASP A 99 -4.82 -8.34 14.74
CA ASP A 99 -4.45 -6.95 14.97
C ASP A 99 -4.11 -6.26 13.63
N ILE A 100 -4.71 -5.09 13.39
CA ILE A 100 -4.47 -4.26 12.22
C ILE A 100 -2.98 -3.91 12.09
N ILE A 101 -2.27 -3.74 13.21
CA ILE A 101 -0.83 -3.46 13.21
C ILE A 101 -0.04 -4.65 12.64
N GLU A 102 -0.41 -5.88 13.00
CA GLU A 102 0.22 -7.10 12.47
C GLU A 102 -0.07 -7.26 10.97
N CYS A 103 -1.31 -6.98 10.55
CA CYS A 103 -1.71 -7.06 9.15
C CYS A 103 -0.95 -6.05 8.28
N ARG A 104 -0.71 -4.83 8.79
CA ARG A 104 0.14 -3.83 8.12
C ARG A 104 1.58 -4.32 7.97
N LYS A 105 2.15 -4.95 9.00
CA LYS A 105 3.50 -5.54 8.92
C LYS A 105 3.57 -6.65 7.87
N ASP A 106 2.56 -7.51 7.81
CA ASP A 106 2.52 -8.58 6.82
C ASP A 106 2.30 -8.06 5.40
N ALA A 107 1.48 -7.04 5.22
CA ALA A 107 1.33 -6.37 3.92
C ALA A 107 2.64 -5.70 3.48
N THR A 108 3.37 -5.09 4.42
CA THR A 108 4.72 -4.51 4.18
C THR A 108 5.70 -5.57 3.66
N LYS A 109 5.69 -6.78 4.25
CA LYS A 109 6.51 -7.91 3.77
C LYS A 109 6.15 -8.31 2.33
N VAL A 110 4.86 -8.34 2.00
CA VAL A 110 4.41 -8.64 0.63
C VAL A 110 4.94 -7.60 -0.37
N TYR A 111 4.92 -6.32 -0.01
CA TYR A 111 5.50 -5.27 -0.85
C TYR A 111 7.03 -5.37 -0.97
N ASP A 112 7.73 -5.77 0.10
CA ASP A 112 9.17 -6.01 0.03
C ASP A 112 9.53 -7.20 -0.87
N GLU A 113 8.74 -8.28 -0.85
CA GLU A 113 8.83 -9.41 -1.80
C GLU A 113 8.54 -8.94 -3.24
N ALA A 114 7.54 -8.08 -3.42
CA ALA A 114 7.18 -7.52 -4.71
C ALA A 114 8.34 -6.72 -5.32
N LEU A 115 9.02 -5.87 -4.53
CA LEU A 115 10.18 -5.11 -5.00
C LEU A 115 11.40 -5.98 -5.37
N GLN A 116 11.50 -7.19 -4.82
CA GLN A 116 12.52 -8.15 -5.25
C GLN A 116 12.18 -8.79 -6.60
N SER A 117 10.90 -8.88 -6.93
CA SER A 117 10.39 -9.50 -8.16
C SER A 117 10.24 -8.49 -9.31
N VAL A 118 9.71 -7.30 -9.00
CA VAL A 118 9.38 -6.23 -9.95
C VAL A 118 9.93 -4.90 -9.45
N ASN A 119 11.11 -4.54 -9.94
CA ASN A 119 11.76 -3.27 -9.63
C ASN A 119 11.30 -2.18 -10.61
N SER A 120 10.03 -1.78 -10.53
CA SER A 120 9.42 -0.77 -11.41
C SER A 120 8.96 0.45 -10.64
N ALA A 121 8.87 1.61 -11.31
CA ALA A 121 8.32 2.84 -10.73
C ALA A 121 6.92 2.62 -10.16
N ARG A 122 6.06 1.90 -10.90
CA ARG A 122 4.70 1.61 -10.50
C ARG A 122 4.63 0.79 -9.21
N MET A 123 5.53 -0.17 -9.02
CA MET A 123 5.58 -0.98 -7.80
C MET A 123 5.93 -0.13 -6.57
N TYR A 124 6.89 0.79 -6.71
CA TYR A 124 7.21 1.76 -5.65
C TYR A 124 6.06 2.71 -5.36
N GLU A 125 5.33 3.15 -6.39
CA GLU A 125 4.16 4.02 -6.24
C GLU A 125 3.05 3.32 -5.45
N LEU A 126 2.71 2.08 -5.80
CA LEU A 126 1.71 1.29 -5.08
C LEU A 126 2.10 1.08 -3.61
N TYR A 127 3.38 0.82 -3.35
CA TYR A 127 3.87 0.67 -1.98
C TYR A 127 3.82 2.02 -1.23
N ALA A 128 4.18 3.12 -1.87
CA ALA A 128 4.08 4.45 -1.27
C ALA A 128 2.62 4.81 -0.97
N GLU A 129 1.68 4.56 -1.88
CA GLU A 129 0.24 4.74 -1.67
C GLU A 129 -0.26 3.95 -0.45
N PHE A 130 0.14 2.68 -0.33
CA PHE A 130 -0.17 1.85 0.84
C PHE A 130 0.36 2.45 2.16
N LEU A 131 1.63 2.89 2.18
CA LEU A 131 2.24 3.47 3.38
C LEU A 131 1.64 4.84 3.75
N ILE A 132 1.26 5.64 2.75
CA ILE A 132 0.55 6.91 2.97
C ILE A 132 -0.84 6.65 3.57
N GLY A 133 -1.59 5.67 3.05
CA GLY A 133 -2.87 5.29 3.63
C GLY A 133 -2.75 4.87 5.11
N ASN A 134 -1.68 4.16 5.48
CA ASN A 134 -1.41 3.82 6.87
C ASN A 134 -1.12 5.06 7.74
N LEU A 135 -0.38 6.03 7.21
CA LEU A 135 -0.10 7.30 7.90
C LEU A 135 -1.37 8.11 8.15
N GLU A 136 -2.25 8.21 7.15
CA GLU A 136 -3.50 8.95 7.27
C GLU A 136 -4.47 8.32 8.26
N CYS A 137 -4.51 6.98 8.34
CA CYS A 137 -5.26 6.29 9.39
C CYS A 137 -4.67 6.55 10.78
N ASP A 138 -3.35 6.58 10.92
CA ASP A 138 -2.69 6.88 12.20
C ASP A 138 -2.99 8.33 12.65
N ASP A 139 -2.99 9.29 11.72
CA ASP A 139 -3.36 10.69 11.98
C ASP A 139 -4.83 10.85 12.43
N GLN A 140 -5.77 10.13 11.80
CA GLN A 140 -7.20 10.23 12.13
C GLN A 140 -7.55 9.67 13.52
N HIS A 141 -6.79 8.68 14.00
CA HIS A 141 -6.97 8.17 15.37
C HIS A 141 -6.47 9.16 16.44
N LEU A 142 -5.55 10.08 16.11
CA LEU A 142 -5.07 11.10 17.04
C LEU A 142 -6.11 12.20 17.30
N GLU A 143 -6.91 12.57 16.31
CA GLU A 143 -7.97 13.59 16.46
C GLU A 143 -9.21 13.06 17.21
N ALA A 144 -9.37 11.73 17.31
CA ALA A 144 -10.49 11.09 18.00
C ALA A 144 -10.16 10.66 19.44
N ASP A 145 -8.89 10.46 19.77
CA ASP A 145 -8.42 9.88 21.05
C ASP A 145 -7.71 10.90 21.96
N ASP A 146 -7.98 12.20 21.77
CA ASP A 146 -7.40 13.33 22.52
C ASP A 146 -7.86 13.39 24.00
N LEU A 147 -8.33 12.28 24.57
CA LEU A 147 -8.66 12.13 25.99
C LEU A 147 -8.04 10.90 26.68
N ALA A 148 -7.30 10.02 25.99
CA ALA A 148 -6.65 8.90 26.67
C ALA A 148 -5.49 8.29 25.87
N SER A 149 -4.25 8.73 26.15
CA SER A 149 -3.10 7.83 26.42
C SER A 149 -1.77 8.55 26.19
N GLU A 150 -1.21 9.10 27.27
CA GLU A 150 0.20 9.47 27.33
C GLU A 150 1.03 8.16 27.37
N ASN A 151 1.81 7.91 26.32
CA ASN A 151 3.01 7.03 26.24
C ASN A 151 3.01 5.87 25.22
N GLY A 152 2.06 5.77 24.29
CA GLY A 152 2.06 4.70 23.26
C GLY A 152 2.09 5.15 21.78
N GLN A 153 1.19 6.07 21.40
CA GLN A 153 0.86 6.32 19.98
C GLN A 153 1.82 7.22 19.19
N THR A 154 2.66 8.04 19.83
CA THR A 154 3.65 8.88 19.12
C THR A 154 4.72 8.07 18.39
N SER A 155 4.89 6.79 18.75
CA SER A 155 5.91 5.90 18.19
C SER A 155 5.53 5.29 16.83
N THR A 156 4.25 5.12 16.52
CA THR A 156 3.78 4.41 15.31
C THR A 156 3.79 5.31 14.08
N LEU A 157 3.30 6.55 14.20
CA LEU A 157 3.32 7.56 13.14
C LEU A 157 4.75 7.88 12.70
N ASP A 158 5.65 8.07 13.66
CA ASP A 158 7.08 8.28 13.42
C ASP A 158 7.72 7.07 12.70
N GLN A 159 7.30 5.85 13.05
CA GLN A 159 7.78 4.63 12.40
C GLN A 159 7.27 4.47 10.96
N SER A 160 6.00 4.76 10.70
CA SER A 160 5.40 4.74 9.36
C SER A 160 6.06 5.79 8.45
N ALA A 161 6.30 7.01 8.96
CA ALA A 161 6.94 8.09 8.21
C ALA A 161 8.41 7.76 7.89
N LYS A 162 9.14 7.16 8.84
CA LYS A 162 10.51 6.66 8.61
C LYS A 162 10.54 5.56 7.56
N THR A 163 9.57 4.64 7.58
CA THR A 163 9.48 3.54 6.61
C THR A 163 9.23 4.09 5.21
N LEU A 164 8.31 5.05 5.07
CA LEU A 164 8.04 5.72 3.80
C LEU A 164 9.25 6.52 3.29
N LEU A 165 9.97 7.24 4.16
CA LEU A 165 11.18 7.95 3.77
C LEU A 165 12.28 6.99 3.27
N LYS A 166 12.47 5.85 3.95
CA LYS A 166 13.39 4.80 3.51
C LYS A 166 13.00 4.25 2.14
N LEU A 167 11.70 4.09 1.86
CA LEU A 167 11.21 3.63 0.57
C LEU A 167 11.60 4.60 -0.56
N TYR A 168 11.42 5.91 -0.36
CA TYR A 168 11.83 6.92 -1.35
C TYR A 168 13.34 6.91 -1.60
N ILE A 169 14.14 6.80 -0.54
CA ILE A 169 15.61 6.70 -0.66
C ILE A 169 15.98 5.43 -1.45
N ARG A 170 15.34 4.29 -1.17
CA ARG A 170 15.56 3.03 -1.89
C ARG A 170 15.17 3.14 -3.37
N ALA A 171 14.06 3.80 -3.69
CA ALA A 171 13.65 4.03 -5.08
C ALA A 171 14.72 4.83 -5.85
N LYS A 172 15.20 5.93 -5.24
CA LYS A 172 16.27 6.76 -5.82
C LYS A 172 17.57 5.99 -6.00
N ALA A 173 17.99 5.22 -4.99
CA ALA A 173 19.20 4.38 -5.07
C ALA A 173 19.08 3.28 -6.15
N SER A 174 17.86 2.83 -6.44
CA SER A 174 17.58 1.85 -7.49
C SER A 174 17.46 2.48 -8.88
N GLY A 175 17.67 3.80 -9.00
CA GLY A 175 17.59 4.54 -10.28
C GLY A 175 16.16 4.72 -10.79
N VAL A 176 15.14 4.50 -9.94
CA VAL A 176 13.74 4.64 -10.31
C VAL A 176 13.39 6.11 -10.45
N LYS A 177 12.91 6.49 -11.63
CA LYS A 177 12.48 7.86 -11.93
C LYS A 177 10.95 7.90 -11.98
N SER A 178 10.35 8.59 -11.03
CA SER A 178 8.92 8.86 -11.03
C SER A 178 8.61 10.23 -10.43
N GLU A 179 7.78 10.99 -11.14
CA GLU A 179 7.25 12.27 -10.69
C GLU A 179 6.45 12.13 -9.40
N THR A 180 5.62 11.09 -9.31
CA THR A 180 4.72 10.87 -8.16
C THR A 180 5.52 10.55 -6.91
N LEU A 181 6.59 9.76 -7.03
CA LEU A 181 7.51 9.46 -5.93
C LEU A 181 8.26 10.71 -5.47
N ALA A 182 8.76 11.52 -6.40
CA ALA A 182 9.43 12.78 -6.08
C ALA A 182 8.50 13.76 -5.35
N GLN A 183 7.26 13.88 -5.84
CA GLN A 183 6.22 14.69 -5.21
C GLN A 183 5.88 14.16 -3.80
N GLY A 184 5.72 12.84 -3.65
CA GLY A 184 5.42 12.20 -2.37
C GLY A 184 6.54 12.40 -1.34
N GLN A 185 7.80 12.25 -1.75
CA GLN A 185 8.97 12.48 -0.90
C GLN A 185 9.03 13.93 -0.41
N ALA A 186 8.87 14.89 -1.32
CA ALA A 186 8.89 16.30 -0.98
C ALA A 186 7.70 16.71 -0.09
N GLY A 187 6.52 16.14 -0.34
CA GLY A 187 5.35 16.30 0.53
C GLY A 187 5.62 15.82 1.96
N LEU A 188 6.19 14.61 2.11
CA LEU A 188 6.54 14.06 3.41
C LEU A 188 7.59 14.92 4.14
N LEU A 189 8.69 15.27 3.47
CA LEU A 189 9.75 16.11 4.04
C LEU A 189 9.22 17.47 4.49
N SER A 190 8.27 18.03 3.74
CA SER A 190 7.60 19.28 4.10
C SER A 190 6.75 19.16 5.37
N ARG A 191 6.03 18.05 5.53
CA ARG A 191 5.25 17.77 6.75
C ARG A 191 6.16 17.62 7.97
N LEU A 192 7.36 17.08 7.78
CA LEU A 192 8.40 16.96 8.81
C LEU A 192 9.16 18.27 9.10
N GLY A 193 8.79 19.38 8.44
CA GLY A 193 9.44 20.69 8.60
C GLY A 193 10.79 20.84 7.87
N ASN A 194 11.22 19.83 7.12
CA ASN A 194 12.49 19.83 6.40
C ASN A 194 12.34 20.43 4.99
N ILE A 195 12.01 21.72 4.92
CA ILE A 195 11.69 22.42 3.66
C ILE A 195 12.86 22.42 2.67
N ASP A 196 14.09 22.61 3.15
CA ASP A 196 15.28 22.62 2.27
C ASP A 196 15.52 21.26 1.62
N LEU A 197 15.39 20.16 2.38
CA LEU A 197 15.49 18.79 1.86
C LEU A 197 14.33 18.44 0.92
N ALA A 198 13.12 18.94 1.22
CA ALA A 198 11.96 18.77 0.34
C ALA A 198 12.21 19.40 -1.03
N ARG A 199 12.80 20.60 -1.05
CA ARG A 199 13.15 21.29 -2.29
C ARG A 199 14.26 20.57 -3.05
N GLU A 200 15.34 20.20 -2.36
CA GLU A 200 16.44 19.44 -2.97
C GLU A 200 15.94 18.14 -3.63
N ALA A 201 15.03 17.42 -2.97
CA ALA A 201 14.44 16.20 -3.53
C ALA A 201 13.71 16.45 -4.86
N VAL A 202 12.97 17.55 -4.96
CA VAL A 202 12.28 17.95 -6.20
C VAL A 202 13.30 18.40 -7.27
N GLU A 203 14.24 19.26 -6.91
CA GLU A 203 15.25 19.81 -7.84
C GLU A 203 16.12 18.70 -8.45
N VAL A 204 16.56 17.73 -7.64
CA VAL A 204 17.33 16.58 -8.14
C VAL A 204 16.49 15.74 -9.12
N SER A 205 15.23 15.47 -8.79
CA SER A 205 14.33 14.71 -9.67
C SER A 205 14.06 15.43 -11.01
N CYS A 206 13.98 16.76 -10.97
CA CYS A 206 13.86 17.62 -12.14
C CYS A 206 15.11 17.61 -13.04
N ASN A 207 16.30 17.66 -12.46
CA ASN A 207 17.56 17.67 -13.20
C ASN A 207 17.90 16.30 -13.80
N GLU A 208 17.39 15.22 -13.20
CA GLU A 208 17.59 13.85 -13.70
C GLU A 208 16.65 13.47 -14.86
N SER A 209 15.66 14.32 -15.18
CA SER A 209 14.70 14.09 -16.28
C SER A 209 14.04 15.37 -16.82
N ASP A 210 14.32 15.71 -18.07
CA ASP A 210 13.81 16.92 -18.75
C ASP A 210 12.27 17.03 -18.79
N SER A 211 11.56 15.89 -18.77
CA SER A 211 10.08 15.85 -18.80
C SER A 211 9.44 16.18 -17.46
N THR A 212 10.08 15.81 -16.36
CA THR A 212 9.50 15.85 -15.00
C THR A 212 9.56 17.27 -14.43
N CYS A 213 10.62 18.02 -14.77
CA CYS A 213 10.78 19.42 -14.38
C CYS A 213 9.69 20.37 -14.94
N ARG A 214 8.98 19.96 -16.00
CA ARG A 214 7.93 20.78 -16.63
C ARG A 214 6.52 20.48 -16.11
N SER A 215 6.38 19.60 -15.13
CA SER A 215 5.08 19.34 -14.54
C SER A 215 4.56 20.55 -13.74
N ALA A 216 3.30 20.91 -14.00
CA ALA A 216 2.59 21.92 -13.22
C ALA A 216 2.47 21.54 -11.73
N ARG A 217 2.44 20.23 -11.42
CA ARG A 217 2.35 19.73 -10.04
C ARG A 217 3.63 20.03 -9.26
N ILE A 218 4.79 19.75 -9.87
CA ILE A 218 6.10 20.08 -9.31
C ILE A 218 6.27 21.58 -9.13
N SER A 219 5.87 22.38 -10.14
CA SER A 219 5.94 23.84 -10.05
C SER A 219 5.08 24.39 -8.91
N THR A 220 3.87 23.86 -8.74
CA THR A 220 2.96 24.23 -7.64
C THR A 220 3.56 23.85 -6.28
N LEU A 221 4.20 22.68 -6.19
CA LEU A 221 4.86 22.24 -4.98
C LEU A 221 6.03 23.16 -4.60
N LEU A 222 6.91 23.50 -5.55
CA LEU A 222 8.02 24.43 -5.32
C LEU A 222 7.52 25.79 -4.84
N LEU A 223 6.45 26.33 -5.43
CA LEU A 223 5.81 27.56 -4.96
C LEU A 223 5.30 27.42 -3.52
N SER A 224 4.66 26.29 -3.18
CA SER A 224 4.21 26.00 -1.82
C SER A 224 5.39 25.97 -0.84
N LEU A 225 6.51 25.36 -1.20
CA LEU A 225 7.72 25.33 -0.36
C LEU A 225 8.30 26.72 -0.13
N GLU A 226 8.36 27.55 -1.17
CA GLU A 226 8.85 28.93 -1.06
C GLU A 226 7.94 29.78 -0.15
N THR A 227 6.62 29.60 -0.21
CA THR A 227 5.71 30.30 0.71
C THR A 227 5.88 29.86 2.17
N LYS A 228 6.17 28.58 2.41
CA LYS A 228 6.39 28.02 3.76
C LYS A 228 7.73 28.41 4.38
N ARG A 229 8.72 28.78 3.56
CA ARG A 229 10.05 29.21 4.00
C ARG A 229 10.03 30.55 4.76
N GLY A 230 8.90 31.27 4.74
CA GLY A 230 8.79 32.64 5.23
C GLY A 230 9.58 33.61 4.35
N PRO A 231 9.50 34.92 4.61
CA PRO A 231 10.33 35.86 3.88
C PRO A 231 11.80 35.52 4.16
N VAL A 232 12.54 35.11 3.12
CA VAL A 232 13.98 35.24 3.11
C VAL A 232 14.23 36.68 3.54
N ARG A 233 14.82 36.88 4.73
CA ARG A 233 15.47 38.15 5.04
C ARG A 233 16.52 38.30 3.95
N ARG A 234 16.15 39.02 2.89
CA ARG A 234 17.10 39.69 2.04
C ARG A 234 17.83 40.57 3.03
N ASN A 235 18.99 40.13 3.48
CA ASN A 235 20.03 41.04 3.89
C ASN A 235 20.36 41.83 2.62
N SER A 236 19.51 42.80 2.31
CA SER A 236 19.87 43.93 1.48
C SER A 236 20.80 44.79 2.34
N THR A 237 22.02 44.29 2.55
CA THR A 237 23.17 45.18 2.70
C THR A 237 23.37 45.81 1.33
N VAL A 238 22.68 46.94 1.14
CA VAL A 238 23.14 47.99 0.26
C VAL A 238 24.35 48.64 0.92
N LEU A 239 25.27 49.13 0.09
CA LEU A 239 26.56 49.79 0.34
C LEU A 239 27.71 48.76 0.37
N SER A 240 28.75 48.82 -0.46
CA SER A 240 29.19 49.82 -1.42
C SER A 240 30.33 49.20 -2.24
N SER A 241 30.36 49.49 -3.54
CA SER A 241 31.56 49.70 -4.37
C SER A 241 32.89 49.03 -3.97
N SER A 242 33.37 48.07 -4.77
CA SER A 242 34.71 48.01 -5.40
C SER A 242 35.12 46.55 -5.72
N LEU A 243 35.94 46.40 -6.77
CA LEU A 243 36.61 45.16 -7.24
C LEU A 243 35.89 44.33 -8.32
N LEU A 244 35.60 44.98 -9.46
CA LEU A 244 35.78 44.34 -10.77
C LEU A 244 36.91 45.06 -11.50
N SER A 245 38.12 44.80 -11.02
CA SER A 245 39.37 45.11 -11.71
C SER A 245 40.41 44.11 -11.24
N PHE A 246 40.41 42.91 -11.81
CA PHE A 246 41.59 42.10 -12.08
C PHE A 246 41.15 40.73 -12.62
N GLU A 247 41.17 40.58 -13.94
CA GLU A 247 41.63 39.35 -14.62
C GLU A 247 41.68 39.62 -16.14
N ARG A 248 42.71 40.39 -16.53
CA ARG A 248 43.38 40.22 -17.83
C ARG A 248 44.83 39.87 -17.51
N HIS A 249 45.27 38.74 -18.08
CA HIS A 249 46.64 38.24 -18.15
C HIS A 249 47.15 37.46 -16.92
N ARG A 250 46.99 36.14 -16.97
CA ARG A 250 48.11 35.25 -17.33
C ARG A 250 47.61 33.87 -17.77
#